data_AF-A3VL06-F1
#
_entry.id   AF-A3VL06-F1
#
_cell.length_a   1.000
_cell.length_b   1.000
_cell.length_c   1.000
_cell.angle_alpha   90.00
_cell.angle_beta   90.00
_cell.angle_gamma   90.00
#
_symmetry.space_group_name_H-M   'P 1'
#
loop_
_entity.id
_entity.type
_entity.pdbx_description
1 polymer ?
#
loop_
_entity_poly.entity_id
_entity_poly.type
_entity_poly.pdbx_seq_one_letter_code
_entity_poly.pdbx_strand_id
1 'polypeptide(L)'
;MLYLLGLISAGTYFTFASVQGDYGLFRRVRIDAEAQTLAQERDRLAAEIATLENKTRRISDDFLDLDLLDQQARDVLGLVRADEVVLR
;
A
#
# COMPACT_ATOMS: atom_id res chain seq x y z
N MET A 1 -21.43 25.20 52.60
CA MET A 1 -22.22 24.41 51.62
C MET A 1 -21.97 24.85 50.18
N LEU A 2 -22.29 26.09 49.78
CA LEU A 2 -22.06 26.60 48.42
C LEU A 2 -20.60 26.47 47.92
N TYR A 3 -19.62 26.79 48.76
CA TYR A 3 -18.19 26.67 48.42
C TYR A 3 -17.78 25.23 48.09
N LEU A 4 -18.23 24.28 48.91
CA LEU A 4 -17.93 22.85 48.73
C LEU A 4 -18.58 22.32 47.45
N LEU A 5 -19.80 22.76 47.16
CA LEU A 5 -20.55 22.42 45.95
C LEU A 5 -19.86 22.97 44.69
N GLY A 6 -19.33 24.20 44.76
CA GLY A 6 -18.51 24.77 43.69
C GLY A 6 -17.22 23.98 43.44
N LEU A 7 -16.55 23.53 44.51
CA LEU A 7 -15.33 22.72 44.41
C LEU A 7 -15.58 21.36 43.75
N ILE A 8 -16.68 20.70 44.13
CA ILE A 8 -17.10 19.41 43.54
C ILE A 8 -17.49 19.57 42.07
N SER A 9 -18.23 20.63 41.74
CA SER A 9 -18.60 20.94 40.34
C SER A 9 -17.38 21.20 39.48
N ALA A 10 -16.40 21.96 39.97
CA ALA A 10 -15.14 22.21 39.26
C ALA A 10 -14.35 20.90 39.06
N GLY A 11 -14.19 20.08 40.10
CA GLY A 11 -13.49 18.79 40.00
C GLY A 11 -14.15 17.83 39.00
N THR A 12 -15.48 17.77 39.00
CA THR A 12 -16.26 16.97 38.03
C THR A 12 -16.06 17.49 36.61
N TYR A 13 -16.13 18.82 36.41
CA TYR A 13 -15.91 19.44 35.10
C TYR A 13 -14.51 19.14 34.55
N PHE A 14 -13.46 19.29 35.37
CA PHE A 14 -12.09 18.99 34.95
C PHE A 14 -11.88 17.51 34.65
N THR A 15 -12.48 16.61 35.44
CA THR A 15 -12.42 15.16 35.18
C THR A 15 -13.09 14.83 33.85
N PHE A 16 -14.27 15.38 33.59
CA PHE A 16 -15.00 15.20 32.35
C PHE A 16 -14.27 15.81 31.14
N ALA A 17 -13.73 17.01 31.28
CA ALA A 17 -12.95 17.69 30.25
C ALA A 17 -11.62 16.98 29.95
N SER A 18 -11.02 16.30 30.93
CA SER A 18 -9.80 15.52 30.70
C SER A 18 -10.07 14.21 29.94
N VAL A 19 -11.26 13.63 30.13
CA VAL A 19 -11.70 12.41 29.45
C VAL A 19 -12.19 12.70 28.04
N GLN A 20 -12.98 13.76 27.85
CA GLN A 20 -13.59 14.11 26.56
C GLN A 20 -12.88 15.21 25.76
N GLY A 21 -11.96 15.94 26.39
CA GLY A 21 -11.27 17.05 25.74
C GLY A 21 -10.34 16.58 24.62
N ASP A 22 -10.03 17.49 23.70
CA ASP A 22 -9.22 17.21 22.52
C ASP A 22 -7.83 16.65 22.83
N TYR A 23 -7.31 16.81 24.05
CA TYR A 23 -6.03 16.26 24.52
C TYR A 23 -6.17 15.00 25.40
N GLY A 24 -7.36 14.44 25.51
CA GLY A 24 -7.64 13.24 26.30
C GLY A 24 -7.02 11.98 25.71
N LEU A 25 -6.88 10.96 26.54
CA LEU A 25 -6.29 9.64 26.20
C LEU A 25 -6.86 9.04 24.91
N PHE A 26 -8.15 9.28 24.63
CA PHE A 26 -8.84 8.79 23.44
C PHE A 26 -8.30 9.35 22.12
N ARG A 27 -7.83 10.61 22.08
CA ARG A 27 -7.24 11.16 20.85
C ARG A 27 -5.92 10.46 20.51
N ARG A 28 -5.12 10.12 21.52
CA ARG A 28 -3.85 9.41 21.32
C ARG A 28 -4.09 8.01 20.75
N VAL A 29 -5.04 7.26 21.32
CA VAL A 29 -5.42 5.94 20.79
C VAL A 29 -5.93 6.03 19.35
N ARG A 30 -6.70 7.07 19.01
CA ARG A 30 -7.18 7.28 17.64
C ARG A 30 -6.03 7.59 16.68
N ILE A 31 -5.15 8.51 17.05
CA ILE A 31 -3.98 8.88 16.23
C ILE A 31 -3.07 7.66 16.02
N ASP A 32 -2.83 6.87 17.05
CA ASP A 32 -1.99 5.67 16.95
C ASP A 32 -2.63 4.62 16.01
N ALA A 33 -3.96 4.44 16.08
CA ALA A 33 -4.68 3.55 15.17
C ALA A 33 -4.67 4.04 13.71
N GLU A 34 -4.88 5.35 13.49
CA GLU A 34 -4.78 5.98 12.16
C GLU A 34 -3.35 5.85 11.60
N ALA A 35 -2.33 6.10 12.43
CA ALA A 35 -0.93 5.94 12.05
C ALA A 35 -0.60 4.50 11.67
N GLN A 36 -1.11 3.52 12.41
CA GLN A 36 -0.94 2.10 12.09
C GLN A 36 -1.58 1.73 10.75
N THR A 37 -2.77 2.27 10.47
CA THR A 37 -3.49 2.03 9.22
C THR A 37 -2.72 2.61 8.03
N LEU A 38 -2.26 3.86 8.15
CA LEU A 38 -1.46 4.53 7.13
C LEU A 38 -0.12 3.83 6.88
N ALA A 39 0.52 3.31 7.94
CA ALA A 39 1.75 2.53 7.80
C ALA A 39 1.54 1.25 6.99
N GLN A 40 0.45 0.52 7.24
CA GLN A 40 0.10 -0.68 6.46
C GLN A 40 -0.17 -0.33 4.98
N GLU A 41 -0.87 0.76 4.72
CA GLU A 41 -1.15 1.20 3.35
C GLU A 41 0.13 1.61 2.62
N ARG A 42 1.02 2.35 3.29
CA ARG A 42 2.33 2.71 2.77
C ARG A 42 3.13 1.46 2.40
N ASP A 43 3.17 0.46 3.27
CA ASP A 43 3.94 -0.77 3.03
C ASP A 43 3.38 -1.56 1.86
N ARG A 44 2.04 -1.62 1.72
CA ARG A 44 1.38 -2.22 0.55
C ARG A 44 1.78 -1.51 -0.74
N LEU A 45 1.73 -0.17 -0.76
CA LEU A 45 2.09 0.63 -1.93
C LEU A 45 3.57 0.51 -2.27
N ALA A 46 4.45 0.47 -1.26
CA ALA A 46 5.88 0.26 -1.47
C ALA A 46 6.17 -1.10 -2.12
N ALA A 47 5.47 -2.17 -1.71
CA ALA A 47 5.58 -3.48 -2.34
C ALA A 47 5.06 -3.48 -3.79
N GLU A 48 3.98 -2.73 -4.07
CA GLU A 48 3.44 -2.57 -5.41
C GLU A 48 4.43 -1.82 -6.33
N ILE A 49 5.01 -0.73 -5.84
CA ILE A 49 6.05 0.02 -6.55
C ILE A 49 7.25 -0.90 -6.83
N ALA A 50 7.76 -1.64 -5.85
CA ALA A 50 8.88 -2.55 -6.04
C ALA A 50 8.57 -3.63 -7.12
N THR A 51 7.33 -4.11 -7.17
CA THR A 51 6.88 -5.06 -8.19
C THR A 51 6.87 -4.41 -9.58
N LEU A 52 6.34 -3.20 -9.69
CA LEU A 52 6.30 -2.46 -10.95
C LEU A 52 7.71 -2.08 -11.42
N GLU A 53 8.59 -1.63 -10.53
CA GLU A 53 9.98 -1.34 -10.83
C GLU A 53 10.71 -2.59 -11.35
N ASN A 54 10.47 -3.77 -10.74
CA ASN A 54 11.04 -5.02 -11.24
C ASN A 54 10.52 -5.35 -12.65
N LYS A 55 9.21 -5.22 -12.89
CA LYS A 55 8.62 -5.43 -14.23
C LYS A 55 9.18 -4.45 -15.26
N THR A 56 9.24 -3.17 -14.93
CA THR A 56 9.80 -2.13 -15.80
C THR A 56 11.27 -2.40 -16.10
N ARG A 57 12.08 -2.78 -15.10
CA ARG A 57 13.48 -3.19 -15.32
C ARG A 57 13.60 -4.40 -16.24
N ARG A 58 12.71 -5.39 -16.11
CA ARG A 58 12.72 -6.59 -16.96
C ARG A 58 12.25 -6.33 -18.39
N ILE A 59 11.46 -5.28 -18.59
CA ILE A 59 11.00 -4.84 -19.92
C ILE A 59 11.99 -3.86 -20.57
N SER A 60 12.73 -3.10 -19.75
CA SER A 60 13.74 -2.13 -20.19
C SER A 60 15.06 -2.81 -20.55
N ASP A 61 15.17 -3.19 -21.82
CA ASP A 61 16.39 -3.35 -22.63
C ASP A 61 17.46 -4.40 -22.29
N ASP A 62 17.80 -4.71 -21.05
CA ASP A 62 18.92 -5.66 -20.77
C ASP A 62 18.51 -7.14 -20.69
N PHE A 63 17.21 -7.44 -20.73
CA PHE A 63 16.65 -8.81 -20.71
C PHE A 63 15.54 -9.03 -21.75
N LEU A 64 15.29 -8.04 -22.62
CA LEU A 64 14.38 -8.20 -23.73
C LEU A 64 15.15 -8.89 -24.86
N ASP A 65 15.32 -10.21 -24.75
CA ASP A 65 15.97 -11.01 -25.77
C ASP A 65 15.12 -10.92 -27.05
N LEU A 66 15.52 -10.04 -27.96
CA LEU A 66 14.88 -9.83 -29.26
C LEU A 66 14.74 -11.15 -30.02
N ASP A 67 15.64 -12.10 -29.75
CA ASP A 67 15.59 -13.47 -30.28
C ASP A 67 14.39 -14.25 -29.72
N LEU A 68 14.04 -14.14 -28.43
CA LEU A 68 12.86 -14.79 -27.84
C LEU A 68 11.55 -14.17 -28.36
N LEU A 69 11.56 -12.86 -28.65
CA LEU A 69 10.44 -12.15 -29.27
C LEU A 69 10.24 -12.57 -30.73
N ASP A 70 11.32 -12.75 -31.50
CA ASP A 70 11.26 -13.28 -32.87
C ASP A 70 10.78 -14.74 -32.87
N GLN A 71 11.23 -15.54 -31.92
CA GLN A 71 10.85 -16.94 -31.79
C GLN A 71 9.37 -17.09 -31.38
N GLN A 72 8.90 -16.28 -30.43
CA GLN A 72 7.49 -16.25 -30.05
C GLN A 72 6.60 -15.62 -31.14
N ALA A 73 7.10 -14.65 -31.91
CA ALA A 73 6.43 -14.13 -33.09
C ALA A 73 6.31 -15.19 -34.20
N ARG A 74 7.34 -16.02 -34.43
CA ARG A 74 7.29 -17.13 -35.39
C ARG A 74 6.29 -18.21 -34.99
N ASP A 75 6.25 -18.58 -33.71
CA ASP A 75 5.31 -19.58 -33.17
C ASP A 75 3.85 -19.08 -33.20
N VAL A 76 3.61 -17.80 -32.91
CA VAL A 76 2.25 -17.23 -32.84
C VAL A 76 1.73 -16.79 -34.22
N LEU A 77 2.58 -16.24 -35.09
CA LEU A 77 2.18 -15.77 -36.43
C LEU A 77 2.30 -16.87 -37.49
N GLY A 78 2.77 -18.06 -37.14
CA GLY A 78 2.83 -19.19 -38.08
C GLY A 78 3.70 -18.90 -39.30
N LEU A 79 4.82 -18.18 -39.13
CA LEU A 79 5.83 -18.02 -40.19
C LEU A 79 6.69 -19.28 -40.27
N VAL A 80 6.03 -20.41 -40.53
CA VAL A 80 6.67 -21.53 -41.20
C VAL A 80 6.90 -21.04 -42.63
N ARG A 81 8.17 -20.97 -43.05
CA ARG A 81 8.53 -20.80 -44.45
C ARG A 81 7.71 -21.81 -45.27
N ALA A 82 7.12 -21.39 -46.38
CA ALA A 82 6.27 -22.21 -47.25
C ALA A 82 6.98 -23.43 -47.89
N ASP A 83 8.17 -23.80 -47.41
CA ASP A 83 9.15 -24.62 -48.10
C ASP A 83 9.74 -25.76 -47.22
N GLU A 84 9.30 -25.92 -45.96
CA GLU A 84 9.72 -27.09 -45.14
C GLU A 84 8.74 -28.27 -45.26
N VAL A 85 9.20 -29.32 -45.94
CA VAL A 85 8.52 -30.61 -46.04
C VAL A 85 8.76 -31.41 -44.75
N VAL A 86 7.69 -31.63 -43.98
CA VAL A 86 7.71 -32.56 -42.84
C VAL A 86 7.75 -33.99 -43.38
N LEU A 87 8.89 -34.66 -43.20
CA LEU A 87 9.01 -36.11 -43.37
C LEU A 87 8.58 -36.81 -42.06
N ARG A 88 7.54 -37.63 -42.24
CA ARG A 88 6.84 -38.55 -41.31
C ARG A 88 7.56 -38.98 -40.03
#